data_AF-A0A0Q4BQG4-F1
#
_entry.id   AF-A0A0Q4BQG4-F1
#
_cell.length_a   1.000
_cell.length_b   1.000
_cell.length_c   1.000
_cell.angle_alpha   90.00
_cell.angle_beta   90.00
_cell.angle_gamma   90.00
#
_symmetry.space_group_name_H-M   'P 1'
#
loop_
_entity.id
_entity.type
_entity.pdbx_description
1 polymer ?
#
loop_
_entity_poly.entity_id
_entity_poly.type
_entity_poly.pdbx_seq_one_letter_code
_entity_poly.pdbx_strand_id
1 'polypeptide(L)'
;MHAPMKVRVTHLQATARVREVLHTILSSKEWSLNASSIPASDYMEGREPFRRFFDVYEGSDGEDWLGIMEWAVLEEMRAGGTDTIANEDTVTRIVDRLDCHPDICLER
;
A
#
# COMPACT_ATOMS: atom_id res chain seq x y z
N MET A 1 23.09 -12.72 17.41
CA MET A 1 21.76 -12.28 16.92
C MET A 1 22.01 -11.30 15.80
N HIS A 2 21.80 -11.69 14.54
CA HIS A 2 21.81 -10.73 13.44
C HIS A 2 20.51 -9.91 13.57
N ALA A 3 20.62 -8.58 13.60
CA ALA A 3 19.44 -7.73 13.45
C ALA A 3 18.73 -8.13 12.14
N PRO A 4 17.38 -8.20 12.11
CA PRO A 4 16.67 -8.48 10.87
C PRO A 4 17.10 -7.45 9.82
N MET A 5 17.51 -7.94 8.65
CA MET A 5 17.99 -7.11 7.56
C MET A 5 16.79 -6.38 6.98
N LYS A 6 16.70 -5.06 7.19
CA LYS A 6 15.60 -4.24 6.66
C LYS A 6 15.61 -4.26 5.13
N VAL A 7 14.43 -4.33 4.54
CA VAL A 7 14.26 -4.17 3.09
C VAL A 7 14.59 -2.74 2.73
N ARG A 8 15.50 -2.55 1.77
CA ARG A 8 15.90 -1.23 1.29
C ARG A 8 15.18 -0.93 -0.01
N VAL A 9 14.52 0.22 -0.05
CA VAL A 9 13.86 0.71 -1.26
C VAL A 9 14.10 2.21 -1.35
N THR A 10 14.27 2.73 -2.56
CA THR A 10 14.42 4.18 -2.73
C THR A 10 13.07 4.87 -2.52
N HIS A 11 13.09 6.09 -1.97
CA HIS A 11 11.89 6.91 -1.82
C HIS A 11 11.19 7.12 -3.17
N LEU A 12 11.96 7.29 -4.25
CA LEU A 12 11.43 7.45 -5.61
C LEU A 12 10.65 6.20 -6.06
N GLN A 13 11.23 5.00 -5.87
CA GLN A 13 10.58 3.74 -6.21
C GLN A 13 9.32 3.51 -5.37
N ALA A 14 9.40 3.74 -4.06
CA ALA A 14 8.25 3.59 -3.17
C ALA A 14 7.10 4.52 -3.56
N THR A 15 7.40 5.80 -3.80
CA THR A 15 6.42 6.80 -4.22
C THR A 15 5.79 6.43 -5.56
N ALA A 16 6.61 6.05 -6.55
CA ALA A 16 6.13 5.69 -7.88
C ALA A 16 5.17 4.49 -7.81
N ARG A 17 5.54 3.46 -7.04
CA ARG A 17 4.71 2.26 -6.93
C ARG A 17 3.43 2.49 -6.14
N VAL A 18 3.51 3.19 -5.01
CA VAL A 18 2.31 3.58 -4.24
C VAL A 18 1.34 4.38 -5.11
N ARG A 19 1.83 5.36 -5.88
CA ARG A 19 1.00 6.14 -6.79
C ARG A 19 0.29 5.23 -7.81
N GLU A 20 1.03 4.34 -8.46
CA GLU A 20 0.50 3.42 -9.46
C GLU A 20 -0.61 2.53 -8.87
N VAL A 21 -0.35 1.90 -7.72
CA VAL A 21 -1.30 1.00 -7.06
C VAL A 21 -2.55 1.76 -6.60
N LEU A 22 -2.37 2.90 -5.92
CA LEU A 22 -3.47 3.70 -5.41
C LEU A 22 -4.40 4.16 -6.55
N HIS A 23 -3.83 4.67 -7.65
CA HIS A 23 -4.61 5.06 -8.83
C HIS A 23 -5.36 3.88 -9.45
N THR A 24 -4.71 2.73 -9.55
CA THR A 24 -5.31 1.52 -10.14
C THR A 24 -6.49 1.02 -9.30
N ILE A 25 -6.32 0.96 -7.98
CA ILE A 25 -7.37 0.54 -7.05
C ILE A 25 -8.54 1.52 -7.07
N LEU A 26 -8.29 2.82 -6.89
CA LEU A 26 -9.37 3.81 -6.77
C LEU A 26 -10.15 4.02 -8.09
N SER A 27 -9.54 3.68 -9.23
CA SER A 27 -10.22 3.68 -10.55
C SER A 27 -10.97 2.38 -10.85
N SER A 28 -10.92 1.39 -9.97
CA SER A 28 -11.46 0.06 -10.21
C SER A 28 -12.94 -0.08 -9.84
N LYS A 29 -13.58 -1.12 -10.38
CA LYS A 29 -14.95 -1.50 -9.99
C LYS A 29 -14.98 -2.06 -8.57
N GLU A 30 -13.91 -2.74 -8.16
CA GLU A 30 -13.74 -3.33 -6.84
C GLU A 30 -13.79 -2.26 -5.76
N TRP A 31 -13.16 -1.10 -5.97
CA TRP A 31 -13.26 0.03 -5.05
C TRP A 31 -14.71 0.53 -4.95
N SER A 32 -15.36 0.77 -6.09
CA SER A 32 -16.77 1.22 -6.12
C SER A 32 -17.73 0.28 -5.38
N LEU A 33 -17.42 -1.02 -5.34
CA LEU A 33 -18.24 -2.05 -4.70
C LEU A 33 -17.93 -2.26 -3.21
N ASN A 34 -16.69 -2.01 -2.77
CA ASN A 34 -16.21 -2.40 -1.45
C ASN A 34 -15.74 -1.21 -0.57
N ALA A 35 -15.67 0.01 -1.10
CA ALA A 35 -15.17 1.17 -0.35
C ALA A 35 -15.92 1.43 0.97
N SER A 36 -17.22 1.12 1.02
CA SER A 36 -18.06 1.32 2.21
C SER A 36 -17.83 0.28 3.31
N SER A 37 -17.33 -0.93 2.98
CA SER A 37 -17.05 -1.98 3.96
C SER A 37 -15.61 -1.93 4.49
N ILE A 38 -14.70 -1.33 3.73
CA ILE A 38 -13.26 -1.21 4.07
C ILE A 38 -12.99 -0.62 5.47
N PRO A 39 -13.65 0.46 5.92
CA PRO A 39 -13.43 1.04 7.25
C PRO A 39 -13.63 0.06 8.41
N ALA A 40 -14.52 -0.93 8.24
CA ALA A 40 -14.91 -1.88 9.28
C ALA A 40 -14.25 -3.26 9.11
N SER A 41 -13.59 -3.51 7.98
CA SER A 41 -12.99 -4.80 7.67
C SER A 41 -11.64 -4.97 8.37
N ASP A 42 -11.31 -6.20 8.75
CA ASP A 42 -9.93 -6.51 9.12
C ASP A 42 -8.97 -6.40 7.92
N TYR A 43 -7.68 -6.70 8.13
CA TYR A 43 -6.69 -6.63 7.06
C TYR A 43 -6.98 -7.63 5.93
N MET A 44 -7.30 -8.89 6.26
CA MET A 44 -7.52 -9.93 5.26
C MET A 44 -8.82 -9.69 4.47
N GLU A 45 -9.88 -9.31 5.17
CA GLU A 45 -11.16 -8.93 4.57
C GLU A 45 -11.03 -7.69 3.68
N GLY A 46 -10.27 -6.68 4.12
CA GLY A 46 -10.02 -5.48 3.33
C GLY A 46 -9.12 -5.71 2.13
N ARG A 47 -8.16 -6.64 2.25
CA ARG A 47 -7.24 -7.03 1.17
C ARG A 47 -7.94 -7.78 0.04
N GLU A 48 -8.79 -8.75 0.37
CA GLU A 48 -9.27 -9.74 -0.60
C GLU A 48 -9.88 -9.14 -1.89
N PRO A 49 -10.70 -8.07 -1.84
CA PRO A 49 -11.23 -7.43 -3.05
C PRO A 49 -10.15 -6.82 -3.95
N PHE A 50 -9.01 -6.46 -3.38
CA PHE A 50 -7.91 -5.76 -4.07
C PHE A 50 -6.70 -6.65 -4.32
N ARG A 51 -6.71 -7.90 -3.84
CA ARG A 51 -5.58 -8.83 -3.90
C ARG A 51 -4.91 -8.86 -5.27
N ARG A 52 -5.70 -8.97 -6.35
CA ARG A 52 -5.18 -9.04 -7.72
C ARG A 52 -4.34 -7.82 -8.14
N PHE A 53 -4.57 -6.65 -7.55
CA PHE A 53 -3.80 -5.44 -7.88
C PHE A 53 -2.42 -5.47 -7.22
N PHE A 54 -2.28 -6.20 -6.13
CA PHE A 54 -1.00 -6.43 -5.45
C PHE A 54 -0.26 -7.64 -6.04
N ASP A 55 -0.98 -8.71 -6.42
CA ASP A 55 -0.41 -9.92 -7.02
C ASP A 55 0.34 -9.66 -8.35
N VAL A 56 0.04 -8.57 -9.07
CA VAL A 56 0.76 -8.18 -10.31
C VAL A 56 2.25 -7.93 -10.05
N TYR A 57 2.57 -7.56 -8.82
CA TYR A 57 3.93 -7.22 -8.42
C TYR A 57 4.64 -8.46 -7.84
N GLU A 58 3.88 -9.38 -7.22
CA GLU A 58 4.38 -10.61 -6.61
C GLU A 58 5.32 -11.41 -7.56
N GLY A 59 6.58 -11.58 -7.15
CA GLY A 59 7.59 -12.34 -7.89
C GLY A 59 8.46 -11.53 -8.86
N SER A 60 8.34 -10.20 -8.89
CA SER A 60 9.34 -9.34 -9.53
C SER A 60 10.57 -9.11 -8.63
N ASP A 61 11.77 -9.06 -9.23
CA ASP A 61 13.03 -8.84 -8.49
C ASP A 61 12.97 -7.49 -7.74
N GLY A 62 12.94 -7.53 -6.40
CA GLY A 62 12.98 -6.33 -5.53
C GLY A 62 11.77 -6.10 -4.63
N GLU A 63 10.96 -7.13 -4.37
CA GLU A 63 9.61 -6.96 -3.81
C GLU A 63 9.36 -7.59 -2.43
N ASP A 64 10.44 -7.76 -1.66
CA ASP A 64 10.38 -8.18 -0.26
C ASP A 64 9.57 -7.23 0.64
N TRP A 65 9.20 -6.03 0.15
CA TRP A 65 8.42 -5.02 0.87
C TRP A 65 6.96 -4.90 0.40
N LEU A 66 6.48 -5.74 -0.52
CA LEU A 66 5.10 -5.66 -1.03
C LEU A 66 4.04 -5.76 0.04
N GLY A 67 4.17 -6.73 0.97
CA GLY A 67 3.20 -6.88 2.05
C GLY A 67 3.12 -5.63 2.93
N ILE A 68 4.25 -4.93 3.10
CA ILE A 68 4.33 -3.66 3.85
C ILE A 68 3.64 -2.53 3.06
N MET A 69 3.87 -2.45 1.75
CA MET A 69 3.16 -1.49 0.88
C MET A 69 1.66 -1.72 0.87
N GLU A 70 1.24 -2.97 0.71
CA GLU A 70 -0.16 -3.37 0.70
C GLU A 70 -0.85 -2.97 2.01
N TRP A 71 -0.23 -3.31 3.14
CA TRP A 71 -0.68 -2.87 4.45
C TRP A 71 -0.80 -1.34 4.51
N ALA A 72 0.23 -0.59 4.11
CA ALA A 72 0.20 0.86 4.20
C ALA A 72 -0.90 1.50 3.35
N VAL A 73 -1.11 0.98 2.12
CA VAL A 73 -2.19 1.42 1.22
C VAL A 73 -3.56 1.12 1.83
N LEU A 74 -3.78 -0.10 2.35
CA LEU A 74 -5.04 -0.51 2.95
C LEU A 74 -5.36 0.27 4.23
N GLU A 75 -4.36 0.55 5.08
CA GLU A 75 -4.55 1.38 6.27
C GLU A 75 -4.98 2.80 5.90
N GLU A 76 -4.39 3.40 4.87
CA GLU A 76 -4.77 4.74 4.40
C GLU A 76 -6.19 4.74 3.82
N MET A 77 -6.52 3.74 2.99
CA MET A 77 -7.89 3.58 2.46
C MET A 77 -8.91 3.34 3.57
N ARG A 78 -8.54 2.62 4.63
CA ARG A 78 -9.40 2.40 5.81
C ARG A 78 -9.63 3.70 6.57
N ALA A 79 -8.59 4.51 6.75
CA ALA A 79 -8.68 5.79 7.43
C ALA A 79 -9.50 6.82 6.65
N GLY A 80 -9.35 6.87 5.32
CA GLY A 80 -10.10 7.77 4.45
C GLY A 80 -11.50 7.29 4.08
N GLY A 81 -11.76 5.97 4.16
CA GLY A 81 -13.02 5.37 3.76
C GLY A 81 -13.40 5.71 2.32
N THR A 82 -14.70 5.93 2.07
CA THR A 82 -15.24 6.26 0.73
C THR A 82 -14.73 7.58 0.16
N ASP A 83 -14.14 8.45 1.01
CA ASP A 83 -13.63 9.76 0.61
C ASP A 83 -12.15 9.70 0.15
N THR A 84 -11.55 8.51 0.15
CA THR A 84 -10.16 8.33 -0.29
C THR A 84 -10.00 8.73 -1.77
N ILE A 85 -9.03 9.61 -2.04
CA ILE A 85 -8.70 10.07 -3.40
C ILE A 85 -7.23 9.82 -3.75
N ALA A 86 -6.97 9.53 -5.02
CA ALA A 86 -5.64 9.33 -5.58
C ALA A 86 -4.96 10.69 -5.86
N ASN A 87 -4.49 11.36 -4.81
CA ASN A 87 -3.71 12.60 -4.92
C ASN A 87 -2.35 12.46 -4.24
N GLU A 88 -1.48 13.45 -4.46
CA GLU A 88 -0.12 13.43 -3.90
C GLU A 88 -0.12 13.42 -2.36
N ASP A 89 -1.08 14.08 -1.71
CA ASP A 89 -1.16 14.07 -0.23
C ASP A 89 -1.42 12.67 0.31
N THR A 90 -2.31 11.89 -0.31
CA THR A 90 -2.58 10.50 0.08
C THR A 90 -1.37 9.62 -0.19
N VAL A 91 -0.67 9.81 -1.32
CA VAL A 91 0.57 9.10 -1.62
C VAL A 91 1.64 9.39 -0.57
N THR A 92 1.85 10.67 -0.20
CA THR A 92 2.79 11.06 0.85
C THR A 92 2.45 10.41 2.19
N ARG A 93 1.18 10.38 2.61
CA ARG A 93 0.80 9.72 3.88
C ARG A 93 1.08 8.21 3.88
N ILE A 94 0.89 7.54 2.74
CA ILE A 94 1.23 6.12 2.58
C ILE A 94 2.76 5.94 2.65
N VAL A 95 3.53 6.79 1.98
CA VAL A 95 5.00 6.73 1.99
C VAL A 95 5.56 7.06 3.38
N ASP A 96 5.00 8.02 4.11
CA ASP A 96 5.37 8.31 5.49
C ASP A 96 5.10 7.12 6.41
N ARG A 97 3.99 6.40 6.18
CA ARG A 97 3.65 5.18 6.90
C ARG A 97 4.64 4.05 6.60
N LEU A 98 5.12 3.95 5.35
CA LEU A 98 6.21 3.05 4.99
C LEU A 98 7.48 3.41 5.74
N ASP A 99 7.90 4.68 5.76
CA ASP A 99 9.14 5.12 6.44
C ASP A 99 9.15 4.77 7.93
N CYS A 100 7.96 4.77 8.56
CA CYS A 100 7.79 4.40 9.96
C CYS A 100 7.77 2.88 10.22
N HIS A 101 7.72 2.02 9.19
CA HIS A 101 7.61 0.57 9.38
C HIS A 101 8.97 -0.03 9.79
N PRO A 102 9.01 -0.93 10.80
CA PRO A 102 10.26 -1.45 11.35
C PRO A 102 11.12 -2.23 10.33
N ASP A 103 10.47 -2.92 9.39
CA ASP A 103 11.14 -3.84 8.46
C ASP A 103 11.56 -3.23 7.11
N ILE A 104 11.27 -1.94 6.89
CA ILE A 104 11.67 -1.21 5.68
C ILE A 104 12.60 -0.05 6.04
N CYS A 105 13.42 0.34 5.07
CA CYS A 105 14.27 1.52 5.13
C CYS A 105 14.13 2.26 3.79
N LEU A 106 13.51 3.45 3.81
CA LEU A 106 13.42 4.29 2.62
C LEU A 106 14.73 5.07 2.44
N GLU A 107 15.46 4.77 1.37
CA GLU A 107 16.68 5.49 1.00
C GLU A 107 16.29 6.79 0.27
N ARG A 108 16.84 7.92 0.73
CA ARG A 108 16.56 9.26 0.19
C ARG A 108 17.31 9.56 -1.09
#